data_AF-A0A926UCL6-F1
#
_entry.id   AF-A0A926UCL6-F1
#
_cell.length_a   1.000
_cell.length_b   1.000
_cell.length_c   1.000
_cell.angle_alpha   90.00
_cell.angle_beta   90.00
_cell.angle_gamma   90.00
#
_symmetry.space_group_name_H-M   'P 1'
#
loop_
_entity.id
_entity.type
_entity.pdbx_description
1 polymer ?
#
loop_
_entity_poly.entity_id
_entity_poly.type
_entity_poly.pdbx_seq_one_letter_code
_entity_poly.pdbx_strand_id
1 'polypeptide(L)'
;MTPVDTTLLASWILSPLLGLFILLFIFRIVLSWYPQFDLNKFPVSLVSWPTEPFLRVTRKLVAPIGGVDITPIIWVGIISLLREILLGQQGLLTLWSQMS
;
A
#
# COMPACT_ATOMS: atom_id res chain seq x y z
N MET A 1 -17.42 23.58 -7.79
CA MET A 1 -16.56 22.39 -7.98
C MET A 1 -17.29 21.48 -8.95
N THR A 2 -16.81 21.33 -10.18
CA THR A 2 -17.41 20.40 -11.15
C THR A 2 -17.04 18.96 -10.77
N PRO A 3 -17.78 17.94 -11.24
CA PRO A 3 -17.42 16.54 -11.00
C PRO A 3 -15.98 16.20 -11.41
N VAL A 4 -15.48 16.78 -12.50
CA VAL A 4 -14.09 16.64 -12.97
C VAL A 4 -13.07 17.20 -11.97
N ASP A 5 -13.38 18.33 -11.31
CA ASP A 5 -12.50 18.88 -10.27
C ASP A 5 -12.41 17.95 -9.06
N THR A 6 -13.50 17.25 -8.74
CA THR A 6 -13.53 16.32 -7.59
C THR A 6 -12.75 15.04 -7.85
N THR A 7 -12.83 14.47 -9.06
CA THR A 7 -12.02 13.29 -9.44
C THR A 7 -10.55 13.60 -9.53
N LEU A 8 -10.21 14.80 -10.02
CA LEU A 8 -8.84 15.28 -10.06
C LEU A 8 -8.26 15.34 -8.64
N LEU A 9 -8.92 16.04 -7.72
CA LEU A 9 -8.48 16.11 -6.33
C LEU A 9 -8.35 14.74 -5.67
N ALA A 10 -9.33 13.85 -5.87
CA ALA A 10 -9.25 12.48 -5.36
C ALA A 10 -8.01 11.76 -5.89
N SER A 11 -7.70 11.92 -7.18
CA SER A 11 -6.56 11.27 -7.83
C SER A 11 -5.22 11.82 -7.34
N TRP A 12 -5.11 13.14 -7.10
CA TRP A 12 -3.91 13.77 -6.53
C TRP A 12 -3.58 13.30 -5.12
N ILE A 13 -4.58 12.87 -4.35
CA ILE A 13 -4.39 12.36 -2.99
C ILE A 13 -4.17 10.84 -3.02
N LEU A 14 -5.04 10.10 -3.70
CA LEU A 14 -5.02 8.63 -3.69
C LEU A 14 -3.79 8.08 -4.42
N SER A 15 -3.38 8.67 -5.54
CA SER A 15 -2.24 8.15 -6.33
C SER A 15 -0.93 8.10 -5.53
N PRO A 16 -0.44 9.21 -4.92
CA PRO A 16 0.76 9.16 -4.10
C PRO A 16 0.56 8.34 -2.82
N LEU A 17 -0.63 8.34 -2.22
CA LEU A 17 -0.89 7.57 -1.00
C LEU A 17 -0.78 6.05 -1.24
N LEU A 18 -1.48 5.54 -2.25
CA LEU A 18 -1.45 4.12 -2.61
C LEU A 18 -0.05 3.72 -3.10
N GLY A 19 0.61 4.58 -3.90
CA GLY A 19 1.99 4.38 -4.33
C GLY A 19 2.98 4.32 -3.16
N LEU A 20 2.83 5.21 -2.18
CA LEU A 20 3.64 5.21 -0.95
C LEU A 20 3.44 3.91 -0.17
N PHE A 21 2.19 3.47 0.03
CA PHE A 21 1.95 2.20 0.74
C PHE A 21 2.54 0.99 0.02
N ILE A 22 2.44 0.92 -1.30
CA ILE A 22 3.11 -0.13 -2.10
C ILE A 22 4.61 -0.11 -1.81
N LEU A 23 5.25 1.07 -1.86
CA LEU A 23 6.67 1.22 -1.58
C LEU A 23 7.03 0.81 -0.15
N LEU A 24 6.23 1.22 0.85
CA LEU A 24 6.45 0.83 2.24
C LEU A 24 6.34 -0.68 2.43
N PHE A 25 5.35 -1.34 1.81
CA PHE A 25 5.24 -2.79 1.89
C PHE A 25 6.39 -3.49 1.16
N ILE A 26 6.90 -2.96 0.04
CA ILE A 26 8.11 -3.47 -0.59
C ILE A 26 9.30 -3.40 0.38
N PHE A 27 9.49 -2.27 1.07
CA PHE A 27 10.52 -2.19 2.10
C PHE A 27 10.29 -3.17 3.25
N ARG A 28 9.04 -3.45 3.64
CA ARG A 28 8.73 -4.47 4.65
C ARG A 28 9.11 -5.88 4.21
N ILE A 29 8.99 -6.21 2.92
CA ILE A 29 9.51 -7.48 2.38
C ILE A 29 11.01 -7.56 2.62
N VAL A 30 11.76 -6.53 2.22
CA VAL A 30 13.23 -6.50 2.39
C VAL A 30 13.62 -6.55 3.87
N LEU A 31 12.97 -5.75 4.73
CA LEU A 31 13.25 -5.72 6.17
C LEU A 31 12.94 -7.06 6.86
N SER A 32 11.98 -7.83 6.35
CA SER A 32 11.67 -9.16 6.89
C SER A 32 12.79 -10.18 6.68
N TRP A 33 13.70 -9.94 5.71
CA TRP A 33 14.90 -10.76 5.50
C TRP A 33 16.05 -10.42 6.47
N TYR A 34 15.97 -9.28 7.14
CA TYR A 34 17.00 -8.76 8.03
C TYR A 34 16.43 -8.53 9.45
N PRO A 35 16.14 -9.60 10.21
CA PRO A 35 15.48 -9.52 11.52
C PRO A 35 16.31 -8.80 12.59
N GLN A 36 17.60 -8.55 12.35
CA GLN A 36 18.46 -7.77 13.24
C GLN A 36 18.13 -6.26 13.31
N PHE A 37 17.37 -5.72 12.34
CA PHE A 37 16.97 -4.32 12.40
C PHE A 37 15.86 -4.10 13.43
N ASP A 38 16.06 -3.14 14.32
CA ASP A 38 15.01 -2.68 15.23
C ASP A 38 13.96 -1.89 14.47
N LEU A 39 12.78 -2.49 14.31
CA LEU A 39 11.64 -1.89 13.62
C LEU A 39 11.13 -0.61 14.28
N ASN A 40 11.42 -0.35 15.55
CA ASN A 40 10.97 0.86 16.26
C ASN A 40 11.99 2.00 16.19
N LYS A 41 13.18 1.76 15.64
CA LYS A 41 14.24 2.76 15.57
C LYS A 41 14.19 3.53 14.25
N PHE A 42 14.43 4.84 14.33
CA PHE A 42 14.58 5.67 13.13
C PHE A 42 15.83 5.25 12.33
N PRO A 43 15.77 5.15 10.98
CA PRO A 43 14.65 5.50 10.10
C PRO A 43 13.67 4.35 9.81
N VAL A 44 13.95 3.13 10.27
CA VAL A 44 13.14 1.92 9.98
C VAL A 44 11.70 2.06 10.47
N SER A 45 11.50 2.79 11.57
CA SER A 45 10.17 3.10 12.12
C SER A 45 9.24 3.82 11.14
N LEU A 46 9.77 4.62 10.22
CA LEU A 46 8.97 5.30 9.18
C LEU A 46 8.27 4.31 8.24
N VAL A 47 8.84 3.11 8.08
CA VAL A 47 8.28 2.05 7.25
C VAL A 47 7.42 1.10 8.08
N SER A 48 7.91 0.72 9.26
CA SER A 48 7.25 -0.29 10.09
C SER A 48 5.94 0.24 10.68
N TRP A 49 5.90 1.46 11.21
CA TRP A 49 4.72 1.96 11.92
C TRP A 49 3.49 2.11 11.03
N PRO A 50 3.57 2.69 9.81
CA PRO A 50 2.39 2.83 8.95
C PRO A 50 1.85 1.48 8.45
N THR A 51 2.72 0.48 8.30
CA THR A 51 2.36 -0.83 7.72
C THR A 51 1.93 -1.86 8.76
N GLU A 52 2.42 -1.76 10.01
CA GLU A 52 2.22 -2.76 11.06
C GLU A 52 0.74 -3.04 11.42
N PRO A 53 -0.19 -2.07 11.46
CA PRO A 53 -1.61 -2.36 11.73
C PRO A 53 -2.21 -3.37 10.75
N PHE A 54 -1.84 -3.25 9.46
CA PHE A 54 -2.29 -4.13 8.39
C PHE A 54 -1.66 -5.51 8.49
N LEU A 55 -0.35 -5.56 8.72
CA LEU A 55 0.42 -6.81 8.82
C LEU A 55 0.05 -7.61 10.05
N ARG A 56 -0.21 -6.95 11.19
CA ARG A 56 -0.65 -7.62 12.42
C ARG A 56 -1.96 -8.37 12.23
N VAL A 57 -2.88 -7.83 11.42
CA VAL A 57 -4.15 -8.49 11.11
C VAL A 57 -3.91 -9.68 10.18
N THR A 58 -3.18 -9.51 9.08
CA THR A 58 -2.97 -10.58 8.11
C THR A 58 -2.08 -11.71 8.64
N ARG A 59 -1.13 -11.43 9.54
CA ARG A 59 -0.30 -12.45 10.21
C ARG A 59 -1.10 -13.42 11.08
N LYS A 60 -2.30 -13.04 11.52
CA LYS A 60 -3.20 -13.98 12.23
C LYS A 60 -3.73 -15.08 11.31
N LEU A 61 -3.74 -14.83 10.00
CA LEU A 61 -4.26 -15.75 8.97
C LEU A 61 -3.12 -16.44 8.22
N VAL A 62 -2.03 -15.71 7.96
CA VAL A 62 -0.88 -16.19 7.19
C VAL A 62 0.35 -16.11 8.08
N ALA A 63 0.80 -17.27 8.56
CA ALA A 63 2.01 -17.35 9.37
C ALA A 63 3.26 -17.05 8.53
N PRO A 64 4.34 -16.52 9.15
CA PRO A 64 5.64 -16.40 8.49
C PRO A 64 6.15 -17.75 7.96
N ILE A 65 6.78 -17.73 6.79
CA ILE A 65 7.33 -18.94 6.17
C ILE A 65 8.85 -18.84 6.22
N GLY A 66 9.50 -19.82 6.85
CA GLY A 66 10.96 -19.82 6.97
C GLY A 66 11.52 -18.64 7.76
N GLY A 67 10.75 -18.09 8.71
CA GLY A 67 11.12 -16.89 9.48
C GLY A 67 10.96 -15.57 8.73
N VAL A 68 10.54 -15.60 7.47
CA VAL A 68 10.29 -14.42 6.63
C VAL A 68 8.81 -14.09 6.64
N ASP A 69 8.49 -12.82 6.82
CA ASP A 69 7.11 -12.33 6.77
C ASP A 69 6.66 -12.13 5.32
N ILE A 70 5.77 -13.00 4.85
CA ILE A 70 5.21 -12.98 3.49
C ILE A 70 4.00 -12.03 3.40
N THR A 71 3.44 -11.61 4.53
CA THR A 71 2.22 -10.78 4.54
C THR A 71 2.34 -9.43 3.85
N PRO A 72 3.50 -8.74 3.81
CA PRO A 72 3.66 -7.53 3.01
C PRO A 72 3.47 -7.75 1.50
N ILE A 73 3.83 -8.93 0.98
CA ILE A 73 3.65 -9.28 -0.45
C ILE A 73 2.17 -9.26 -0.82
N ILE A 74 1.33 -9.83 0.05
CA ILE A 74 -0.13 -9.84 -0.11
C ILE A 74 -0.65 -8.39 -0.19
N TRP A 75 -0.17 -7.51 0.68
CA TRP A 75 -0.57 -6.10 0.68
C TRP A 75 -0.07 -5.32 -0.54
N VAL A 76 1.13 -5.63 -1.07
CA VAL A 76 1.57 -5.08 -2.36
C VAL A 76 0.56 -5.45 -3.46
N GLY A 77 0.15 -6.72 -3.53
CA GLY A 77 -0.85 -7.18 -4.49
C GLY A 77 -2.19 -6.49 -4.34
N ILE A 78 -2.73 -6.44 -3.11
CA ILE A 78 -4.03 -5.81 -2.81
C ILE A 78 -4.02 -4.33 -3.17
N ILE A 79 -3.00 -3.59 -2.76
CA ILE A 79 -2.95 -2.13 -2.99
C ILE A 79 -2.66 -1.83 -4.47
N SER A 80 -1.87 -2.66 -5.15
CA SER A 80 -1.66 -2.51 -6.60
C SER A 80 -2.95 -2.74 -7.37
N LEU A 81 -3.71 -3.78 -7.02
CA LEU A 81 -5.02 -4.03 -7.62
C LEU A 81 -6.01 -2.89 -7.33
N LEU A 82 -6.05 -2.42 -6.09
CA LEU A 82 -6.89 -1.28 -5.71
C LEU A 82 -6.51 -0.02 -6.49
N ARG A 83 -5.21 0.25 -6.67
CA ARG A 83 -4.72 1.37 -7.46
C ARG A 83 -5.15 1.25 -8.92
N GLU A 84 -5.06 0.07 -9.53
CA GLU A 84 -5.48 -0.14 -10.92
C GLU A 84 -7.00 0.04 -11.08
N ILE A 85 -7.80 -0.55 -10.17
CA ILE A 85 -9.26 -0.42 -10.20
C ILE A 85 -9.70 1.04 -10.02
N LEU A 86 -9.03 1.82 -9.17
CA LEU A 86 -9.43 3.20 -8.89
C LEU A 86 -8.87 4.20 -9.91
N LEU A 87 -7.58 4.09 -10.25
CA LEU A 87 -6.78 5.12 -10.92
C LEU A 87 -6.14 4.64 -12.24
N GLY A 88 -6.37 3.39 -12.63
CA GLY A 88 -5.84 2.82 -13.87
C GLY A 88 -6.40 3.50 -15.13
N GLN A 89 -5.91 3.08 -16.30
CA GLN A 89 -6.40 3.59 -17.58
C GLN A 89 -7.91 3.34 -17.77
N GLN A 90 -8.39 2.22 -17.25
CA GLN A 90 -9.82 1.86 -17.18
C GLN A 90 -10.36 1.96 -15.73
N GLY A 91 -9.70 2.74 -14.87
CA GLY A 91 -10.06 2.87 -13.47
C GLY A 91 -11.36 3.65 -13.28
N LEU A 92 -12.06 3.36 -12.18
CA LEU A 92 -13.37 3.94 -11.85
C LEU A 92 -13.35 5.47 -11.85
N LEU A 93 -12.30 6.10 -11.32
CA LEU A 93 -12.20 7.57 -11.29
C LEU A 93 -11.94 8.15 -12.67
N THR A 94 -11.17 7.45 -13.50
CA THR A 94 -10.91 7.82 -14.90
C THR A 94 -12.19 7.74 -15.72
N LEU A 95 -12.94 6.63 -15.60
CA LEU A 95 -14.20 6.43 -16.30
C LEU A 95 -15.25 7.46 -15.86
N TRP A 96 -15.42 7.68 -14.56
CA TRP A 96 -16.34 8.68 -14.04
C TRP A 96 -16.03 10.06 -14.59
N SER A 97 -14.74 10.44 -14.62
CA SER A 97 -14.30 11.73 -15.14
C SER A 97 -14.57 11.94 -16.63
N GLN A 98 -14.73 10.87 -17.42
CA GLN A 98 -15.06 10.94 -18.85
C GLN A 98 -16.58 11.01 -19.08
N MET A 99 -17.38 10.53 -18.13
CA MET A 99 -18.83 10.44 -18.22
C MET A 99 -19.55 11.70 -17.69
N SER A 100 -18.92 12.42 -16.77
CA SER A 100 -19.46 13.62 -16.11
C SER A 100 -19.06 14.92 -16.79
#